data_AF-A0A3B8SPV8-F1
#
_entry.id   AF-A0A3B8SPV8-F1
#
_cell.length_a   1.000
_cell.length_b   1.000
_cell.length_c   1.000
_cell.angle_alpha   90.00
_cell.angle_beta   90.00
_cell.angle_gamma   90.00
#
_symmetry.space_group_name_H-M   'P 1'
#
loop_
_entity.id
_entity.type
_entity.pdbx_description
1 polymer ?
#
loop_
_entity_poly.entity_id
_entity_poly.type
_entity_poly.pdbx_seq_one_letter_code
_entity_poly.pdbx_strand_id
1 'polypeptide(L)'
;MRVLKEGPGWSIEQVCTGKGNGGGGCGAVLAVEKEDIYETSSTDYTGDTDYFFTFKCPCCGVETDIPDKLVPSGIRNMAREKSRSLRR
;
A
#
# COMPACT_ATOMS: atom_id res chain seq x y z
N MET A 1 33.26 8.65 7.37
CA MET A 1 32.22 9.29 6.54
C MET A 1 30.94 9.31 7.36
N ARG A 2 30.18 10.42 7.41
CA ARG A 2 28.92 10.49 8.17
C ARG A 2 27.82 11.09 7.31
N VAL A 3 26.64 10.49 7.37
CA VAL A 3 25.43 11.02 6.72
C VAL A 3 24.93 12.20 7.55
N LEU A 4 24.74 13.35 6.92
CA LEU A 4 24.19 14.57 7.57
C LEU A 4 22.67 14.67 7.42
N LYS A 5 22.12 14.09 6.34
CA LYS A 5 20.70 13.98 6.06
C LYS A 5 20.50 12.78 5.15
N GLU A 6 19.56 11.91 5.49
CA GLU A 6 19.20 10.80 4.61
C GLU A 6 18.45 11.32 3.37
N GLY A 7 18.64 10.65 2.24
CA GLY A 7 17.78 10.87 1.08
C GLY A 7 16.33 10.48 1.38
N PRO A 8 15.37 10.88 0.52
CA PRO A 8 14.03 10.34 0.62
C PRO A 8 14.09 8.81 0.61
N GLY A 9 13.23 8.19 1.42
CA GLY A 9 13.09 6.74 1.44
C GLY A 9 12.61 6.20 0.09
N TRP A 10 12.33 4.91 0.06
CA TRP A 10 11.66 4.33 -1.10
C TRP A 10 10.26 4.93 -1.27
N SER A 11 9.90 5.23 -2.53
CA SER A 11 8.55 5.60 -2.94
C SER A 11 8.27 5.10 -4.35
N ILE A 12 7.00 5.02 -4.72
CA ILE A 12 6.52 4.69 -6.07
C ILE A 12 5.44 5.65 -6.53
N GLU A 13 5.44 6.01 -7.81
CA GLU A 13 4.31 6.70 -8.43
C GLU A 13 3.15 5.73 -8.64
N GLN A 14 1.97 6.09 -8.15
CA GLN A 14 0.73 5.33 -8.36
C GLN A 14 -0.43 6.26 -8.68
N VAL A 15 -1.32 5.77 -9.54
CA VAL A 15 -2.57 6.44 -9.87
C VAL A 15 -3.67 5.94 -8.93
N CYS A 16 -4.39 6.85 -8.29
CA CYS A 16 -5.59 6.51 -7.53
C CYS A 16 -6.69 6.04 -8.48
N THR A 17 -6.86 4.72 -8.58
CA THR A 17 -7.88 4.09 -9.43
C THR A 17 -9.05 3.52 -8.63
N GLY A 18 -8.86 3.29 -7.33
CA GLY A 18 -9.81 2.54 -6.50
C GLY A 18 -9.84 1.05 -6.83
N LYS A 19 -8.96 0.58 -7.71
CA LYS A 19 -8.91 -0.82 -8.12
C LYS A 19 -8.56 -1.69 -6.91
N GLY A 20 -9.26 -2.82 -6.78
CA GLY A 20 -9.12 -3.74 -5.64
C GLY A 20 -10.08 -3.49 -4.49
N ASN A 21 -10.59 -2.26 -4.34
CA ASN A 21 -11.40 -1.85 -3.19
C ASN A 21 -12.70 -1.15 -3.61
N GLY A 22 -13.42 -1.74 -4.58
CA GLY A 22 -14.74 -1.24 -4.99
C GLY A 22 -14.74 -0.12 -6.06
N GLY A 23 -13.57 0.33 -6.52
CA GLY A 23 -13.43 1.35 -7.57
C GLY A 23 -13.54 2.79 -7.06
N GLY A 24 -13.82 3.74 -7.96
CA GLY A 24 -14.11 5.14 -7.60
C GLY A 24 -12.89 6.03 -7.35
N GLY A 25 -11.69 5.64 -7.78
CA GLY A 25 -10.51 6.49 -7.63
C GLY A 25 -10.62 7.82 -8.38
N CYS A 26 -10.02 8.87 -7.83
CA CYS A 26 -10.10 10.23 -8.39
C CYS A 26 -9.11 10.50 -9.53
N GLY A 27 -8.26 9.53 -9.89
CA GLY A 27 -7.25 9.68 -10.95
C GLY A 27 -6.01 10.49 -10.56
N ALA A 28 -5.87 10.90 -9.29
CA ALA A 28 -4.68 11.60 -8.82
C ALA A 28 -3.43 10.71 -8.96
N VAL A 29 -2.33 11.31 -9.41
CA VAL A 29 -1.00 10.69 -9.42
C VAL A 29 -0.32 11.02 -8.10
N LEU A 30 0.08 9.99 -7.35
CA LEU A 30 0.58 10.10 -5.98
C LEU A 30 1.95 9.42 -5.88
N ALA A 31 2.87 10.06 -5.16
CA ALA A 31 4.07 9.39 -4.67
C ALA A 31 3.72 8.65 -3.38
N VAL A 32 3.59 7.32 -3.46
CA VAL A 32 3.26 6.45 -2.33
C VAL A 32 4.55 6.04 -1.64
N GLU A 33 4.69 6.38 -0.37
CA GLU A 33 5.84 6.01 0.44
C GLU A 33 5.62 4.67 1.14
N LYS A 34 6.70 4.06 1.65
CA LYS A 34 6.60 2.77 2.37
C LYS A 34 5.69 2.87 3.60
N GLU A 35 5.59 4.05 4.21
CA GLU A 35 4.73 4.35 5.36
C GLU A 35 3.25 4.41 4.99
N ASP A 36 2.89 4.63 3.72
CA ASP A 36 1.49 4.73 3.29
C ASP A 36 0.86 3.37 3.00
N ILE A 37 1.70 2.34 2.79
CA ILE A 37 1.28 1.00 2.39
C ILE A 37 0.89 0.16 3.61
N TYR A 38 -0.19 -0.60 3.49
CA TYR A 38 -0.63 -1.60 4.44
C TYR A 38 -1.15 -2.84 3.71
N GLU A 39 -1.14 -3.98 4.39
CA GLU A 39 -1.69 -5.24 3.85
C GLU A 39 -3.20 -5.30 4.11
N THR A 40 -3.99 -5.49 3.06
CA THR A 40 -5.41 -5.90 3.12
C THR A 40 -5.53 -7.37 2.74
N SER A 41 -6.67 -7.98 3.09
CA SER A 41 -6.92 -9.39 2.79
C SER A 41 -8.37 -9.60 2.40
N SER A 42 -8.62 -10.47 1.42
CA SER A 42 -9.96 -10.89 1.01
C SER A 42 -10.07 -12.40 1.15
N THR A 43 -11.08 -12.86 1.86
CA THR A 43 -11.35 -14.30 2.03
C THR A 43 -12.56 -14.67 1.19
N ASP A 44 -12.41 -15.68 0.34
CA ASP A 44 -13.50 -16.17 -0.49
C ASP A 44 -14.45 -17.12 0.26
N TYR A 45 -15.51 -17.58 -0.43
CA TYR A 45 -16.50 -18.47 0.16
C TYR A 45 -16.00 -19.91 0.37
N THR A 46 -14.87 -20.27 -0.25
CA THR A 46 -14.18 -21.55 -0.03
C THR A 46 -13.21 -21.51 1.15
N GLY A 47 -12.94 -20.32 1.69
CA GLY A 47 -12.07 -20.09 2.84
C GLY A 47 -10.63 -19.73 2.46
N ASP A 48 -10.32 -19.60 1.16
CA ASP A 48 -9.01 -19.17 0.69
C ASP A 48 -8.88 -17.65 0.88
N THR A 49 -7.72 -17.22 1.37
CA THR A 49 -7.46 -15.80 1.69
C THR A 49 -6.33 -15.27 0.84
N ASP A 50 -6.64 -14.28 0.01
CA ASP A 50 -5.68 -13.50 -0.74
C ASP A 50 -5.25 -12.26 0.05
N TYR A 51 -3.99 -11.87 -0.13
CA TYR A 51 -3.40 -10.69 0.51
C TYR A 51 -2.96 -9.69 -0.55
N PHE A 52 -3.20 -8.40 -0.28
CA PHE A 52 -2.93 -7.30 -1.20
C PHE A 52 -2.19 -6.18 -0.48
N PHE A 53 -1.35 -5.44 -1.21
CA PHE A 53 -0.73 -4.22 -0.71
C PHE A 53 -1.54 -3.01 -1.15
N THR A 54 -1.95 -2.19 -0.21
CA THR A 54 -2.96 -1.18 -0.42
C THR A 54 -2.51 0.15 0.15
N PHE A 55 -2.91 1.24 -0.49
CA PHE A 55 -2.75 2.59 0.05
C PHE A 55 -4.09 3.34 0.00
N LYS A 56 -4.27 4.31 0.89
CA LYS A 56 -5.44 5.18 0.92
C LYS A 56 -5.13 6.50 0.25
N CYS A 57 -5.93 6.89 -0.74
CA CYS A 57 -5.77 8.17 -1.41
C CYS A 57 -6.06 9.34 -0.45
N PRO A 58 -5.14 10.30 -0.25
CA PRO A 58 -5.39 11.46 0.60
C PRO A 58 -6.41 12.44 -0.01
N CYS A 59 -6.63 12.40 -1.33
CA CYS A 59 -7.53 13.32 -2.02
C CYS A 59 -9.00 12.90 -1.93
N CYS A 60 -9.30 11.60 -2.06
CA CYS A 60 -10.68 11.10 -2.10
C CYS A 60 -10.99 10.03 -1.05
N GLY A 61 -10.01 9.58 -0.28
CA GLY A 61 -10.17 8.56 0.76
C GLY A 61 -10.34 7.13 0.24
N VAL A 62 -10.34 6.92 -1.08
CA VAL A 62 -10.49 5.60 -1.70
C VAL A 62 -9.19 4.81 -1.59
N GLU A 63 -9.30 3.51 -1.32
CA GLU A 63 -8.19 2.58 -1.23
C GLU A 63 -7.85 2.01 -2.62
N THR A 64 -6.56 1.83 -2.91
CA THR A 64 -6.11 1.29 -4.19
C THR A 64 -5.03 0.24 -3.98
N ASP A 65 -5.20 -0.90 -4.62
CA ASP A 65 -4.24 -2.00 -4.58
C ASP A 65 -3.04 -1.69 -5.47
N ILE A 66 -1.86 -2.02 -4.95
CA ILE A 66 -0.58 -1.93 -5.61
C ILE A 66 -0.18 -3.34 -6.05
N PRO A 67 0.20 -3.54 -7.33
CA PRO A 67 0.71 -4.82 -7.79
C PRO A 67 1.94 -5.25 -6.97
N ASP A 68 1.91 -6.47 -6.42
CA ASP A 68 3.01 -7.05 -5.62
C ASP A 68 4.39 -6.85 -6.22
N LYS A 69 4.52 -7.05 -7.53
CA LYS A 69 5.79 -6.91 -8.28
C LYS A 69 6.43 -5.53 -8.15
N LEU A 70 5.66 -4.49 -7.82
CA LEU A 70 6.15 -3.13 -7.63
C LEU A 70 6.61 -2.86 -6.20
N VAL A 71 6.20 -3.69 -5.23
CA VAL A 71 6.56 -3.53 -3.81
C VAL A 71 7.76 -4.44 -3.50
N PRO A 72 8.94 -3.90 -3.13
CA PRO A 72 10.09 -4.67 -2.70
C PRO A 72 9.80 -5.49 -1.43
N SER A 73 10.46 -6.66 -1.29
CA SER A 73 10.26 -7.58 -0.16
C SER A 73 10.41 -6.93 1.22
N GLY A 74 11.39 -6.03 1.39
CA GLY A 74 11.58 -5.31 2.65
C GLY A 74 10.35 -4.47 3.05
N ILE A 75 9.67 -3.88 2.06
CA ILE A 75 8.50 -3.03 2.27
C ILE A 75 7.24 -3.87 2.47
N ARG A 76 7.15 -5.02 1.79
CA ARG A 76 6.08 -6.00 2.03
C ARG A 76 6.04 -6.45 3.50
N ASN A 77 7.21 -6.72 4.08
CA ASN A 77 7.32 -7.11 5.49
C ASN A 77 6.86 -5.99 6.43
N MET A 78 7.26 -4.74 6.15
CA MET A 78 6.81 -3.58 6.92
C MET A 78 5.28 -3.39 6.85
N ALA A 79 4.69 -3.49 5.66
CA ALA A 79 3.24 -3.36 5.47
C ALA A 79 2.45 -4.43 6.24
N ARG A 80 2.95 -5.67 6.27
CA ARG A 80 2.39 -6.78 7.05
C ARG A 80 2.41 -6.52 8.55
N GLU A 81 3.54 -6.06 9.07
CA GLU A 81 3.70 -5.73 10.50
C GLU A 81 2.78 -4.59 10.90
N LYS A 82 2.68 -3.55 10.05
CA LYS A 82 1.77 -2.42 10.24
C LYS A 82 0.33 -2.88 10.34
N SER A 83 -0.15 -3.69 9.40
CA SER A 83 -1.52 -4.23 9.45
C SER A 83 -1.80 -5.07 10.70
N ARG A 84 -0.82 -5.82 11.20
CA ARG A 84 -0.96 -6.57 12.46
C ARG A 84 -1.05 -5.67 13.68
N SER A 85 -0.26 -4.59 13.71
CA SER A 85 -0.32 -3.62 14.82
C SER A 85 -1.63 -2.83 14.88
N LEU A 86 -2.24 -2.54 13.73
CA LEU A 86 -3.53 -1.83 13.65
C LEU A 86 -4.73 -2.69 14.09
N ARG A 87 -4.56 -4.02 14.14
CA ARG A 87 -5.60 -4.97 14.58
C ARG A 87 -5.52 -5.32 16.07
N ARG A 88 -4.56 -4.76 16.82
CA ARG A 88 -4.41 -4.92 18.27
C ARG A 88 -4.95 -3.70 19.01
#